data_AF-A0A2I1R389-F1
#
_entry.id   AF-A0A2I1R389-F1
#
_cell.length_a   1.000
_cell.length_b   1.000
_cell.length_c   1.000
_cell.angle_alpha   90.00
_cell.angle_beta   90.00
_cell.angle_gamma   90.00
#
_symmetry.space_group_name_H-M   'P 1'
#
loop_
_entity.id
_entity.type
_entity.pdbx_description
1 polymer ?
#
loop_
_entity_poly.entity_id
_entity_poly.type
_entity_poly.pdbx_seq_one_letter_code
_entity_poly.pdbx_strand_id
1 'polypeptide(L)'
;MMAQMTMHEIDAAALRCTRLAVGVRETELEQILGVDAGTVAAWEERRAPLDEDAIGVLADITAAAAAQTVLLVEQAAETGQILTFTEDLDTVAATGDRLQLASVHRVCAGRAAIAVPSASVTLRDAAGEDRDGWTMCVAIACGLGHSQMHKWFDVPRRVAQRWLVGERPVPEGVANELAAIAAAARTHVDDLTAQIDPEDPVVWVCATEEQMEQTWPEHTDLPLTTHQICAARAAAGVDGARLVYLPG
;
A
#
# COMPACT_ATOMS: atom_id res chain seq x y z
N MET A 1 -17.36 10.39 -28.32
CA MET A 1 -17.51 8.98 -28.74
C MET A 1 -16.94 8.15 -27.59
N MET A 2 -17.73 7.97 -26.53
CA MET A 2 -17.28 7.24 -25.34
C MET A 2 -17.49 5.75 -25.62
N ALA A 3 -16.40 5.06 -25.95
CA ALA A 3 -16.40 3.62 -26.08
C ALA A 3 -16.79 3.02 -24.72
N GLN A 4 -17.61 1.98 -24.75
CA GLN A 4 -17.87 1.10 -23.62
C GLN A 4 -16.52 0.57 -23.11
N MET A 5 -15.93 1.27 -22.14
CA MET A 5 -14.90 0.70 -21.29
C MET A 5 -15.57 -0.47 -20.60
N THR A 6 -15.29 -1.67 -21.10
CA THR A 6 -15.88 -2.89 -20.60
C THR A 6 -15.51 -3.00 -19.13
N MET A 7 -16.53 -3.15 -18.26
CA MET A 7 -16.48 -3.37 -16.81
C MET A 7 -15.17 -4.00 -16.30
N HIS A 8 -14.67 -5.02 -17.02
CA HIS A 8 -13.38 -5.70 -16.79
C HIS A 8 -12.12 -4.83 -16.61
N GLU A 9 -12.00 -3.66 -17.24
CA GLU A 9 -10.79 -2.83 -17.11
C GLU A 9 -10.76 -2.01 -15.82
N ILE A 10 -11.93 -1.55 -15.39
CA ILE A 10 -12.13 -0.83 -14.12
C ILE A 10 -11.85 -1.79 -12.96
N ASP A 11 -12.36 -3.01 -13.08
CA ASP A 11 -12.27 -4.05 -12.06
C ASP A 11 -10.82 -4.48 -11.77
N ALA A 12 -10.00 -4.64 -12.81
CA ALA A 12 -8.60 -5.06 -12.65
C ALA A 12 -7.73 -3.99 -11.97
N ALA A 13 -7.89 -2.72 -12.38
CA ALA A 13 -7.18 -1.60 -11.76
C ALA A 13 -7.63 -1.41 -10.30
N ALA A 14 -8.94 -1.48 -10.05
CA ALA A 14 -9.50 -1.38 -8.70
C ALA A 14 -8.95 -2.49 -7.79
N LEU A 15 -9.00 -3.76 -8.24
CA LEU A 15 -8.47 -4.90 -7.50
C LEU A 15 -6.99 -4.70 -7.12
N ARG A 16 -6.13 -4.48 -8.13
CA ARG A 16 -4.68 -4.40 -7.91
C ARG A 16 -4.31 -3.22 -7.02
N CYS A 17 -4.77 -2.02 -7.36
CA CYS A 17 -4.38 -0.81 -6.65
C CYS A 17 -4.89 -0.83 -5.20
N THR A 18 -6.12 -1.29 -4.97
CA THR A 18 -6.68 -1.40 -3.60
C THR A 18 -5.90 -2.41 -2.79
N ARG A 19 -5.68 -3.61 -3.35
CA ARG A 19 -4.91 -4.69 -2.69
C ARG A 19 -3.51 -4.21 -2.29
N LEU A 20 -2.79 -3.58 -3.22
CA LEU A 20 -1.46 -3.01 -2.95
C LEU A 20 -1.53 -1.92 -1.88
N ALA A 21 -2.53 -1.03 -1.94
CA ALA A 21 -2.66 0.07 -1.01
C ALA A 21 -2.86 -0.40 0.43
N VAL A 22 -3.59 -1.49 0.65
CA VAL A 22 -3.78 -2.07 1.99
C VAL A 22 -2.68 -3.06 2.38
N GLY A 23 -1.74 -3.37 1.49
CA GLY A 23 -0.61 -4.26 1.78
C GLY A 23 -0.93 -5.76 1.69
N VAL A 24 -2.03 -6.13 1.03
CA VAL A 24 -2.42 -7.53 0.84
C VAL A 24 -1.60 -8.14 -0.32
N ARG A 25 -1.04 -9.33 -0.12
CA ARG A 25 -0.36 -10.09 -1.18
C ARG A 25 -1.38 -10.87 -2.02
N GLU A 26 -1.05 -11.18 -3.27
CA GLU A 26 -1.91 -12.01 -4.13
C GLU A 26 -2.26 -13.34 -3.45
N THR A 27 -1.25 -14.00 -2.89
CA THR A 27 -1.39 -15.26 -2.16
C THR A 27 -2.23 -15.16 -0.88
N GLU A 28 -2.21 -14.01 -0.20
CA GLU A 28 -3.06 -13.76 0.97
C GLU A 28 -4.53 -13.61 0.55
N LEU A 29 -4.78 -12.86 -0.53
CA LEU A 29 -6.13 -12.70 -1.06
C LEU A 29 -6.69 -14.02 -1.60
N GLU A 30 -5.86 -14.82 -2.28
CA GLU A 30 -6.23 -16.17 -2.74
C GLU A 30 -6.65 -17.07 -1.58
N GLN A 31 -5.89 -17.05 -0.48
CA GLN A 31 -6.22 -17.80 0.73
C GLN A 31 -7.53 -17.33 1.37
N ILE A 32 -7.75 -16.02 1.45
CA ILE A 32 -8.98 -15.45 2.03
C ILE A 32 -10.21 -15.83 1.21
N LEU A 33 -10.11 -15.78 -0.11
CA LEU A 33 -11.20 -16.11 -1.04
C LEU A 33 -11.36 -17.62 -1.25
N GLY A 34 -10.39 -18.43 -0.86
CA GLY A 34 -10.39 -19.88 -1.10
C GLY A 34 -10.26 -20.25 -2.58
N VAL A 35 -9.56 -19.43 -3.36
CA VAL A 35 -9.33 -19.64 -4.81
C VAL A 35 -7.93 -20.21 -5.09
N ASP A 36 -7.73 -20.73 -6.30
CA ASP A 36 -6.47 -21.34 -6.71
C ASP A 36 -5.34 -20.33 -6.85
N ALA A 37 -4.11 -20.78 -6.62
CA ALA A 37 -2.90 -19.97 -6.79
C ALA A 37 -2.76 -19.46 -8.24
N GLY A 38 -2.50 -18.16 -8.39
CA GLY A 38 -2.41 -17.45 -9.66
C GLY A 38 -3.74 -16.88 -10.17
N THR A 39 -4.85 -17.12 -9.48
CA THR A 39 -6.17 -16.59 -9.84
C THR A 39 -6.19 -15.06 -9.72
N VAL A 40 -5.69 -14.52 -8.60
CA VAL A 40 -5.66 -13.07 -8.37
C VAL A 40 -4.77 -12.39 -9.41
N ALA A 41 -3.59 -12.96 -9.70
CA ALA A 41 -2.72 -12.44 -10.76
C ALA A 41 -3.42 -12.45 -12.14
N ALA A 42 -4.20 -13.49 -12.45
CA ALA A 42 -4.96 -13.55 -13.69
C ALA A 42 -6.05 -12.47 -13.79
N TRP A 43 -6.72 -12.15 -12.67
CA TRP A 43 -7.66 -11.04 -12.62
C TRP A 43 -6.99 -9.68 -12.84
N GLU A 44 -5.91 -9.41 -12.11
CA GLU A 44 -5.17 -8.14 -12.23
C GLU A 44 -4.56 -7.93 -13.62
N GLU A 45 -4.16 -9.00 -14.29
CA GLU A 45 -3.62 -8.97 -15.65
C GLU A 45 -4.71 -9.04 -16.73
N ARG A 46 -6.00 -8.98 -16.36
CA ARG A 46 -7.15 -9.07 -17.27
C ARG A 46 -7.17 -10.37 -18.10
N ARG A 47 -6.55 -11.43 -17.58
CA ARG A 47 -6.52 -12.78 -18.20
C ARG A 47 -7.70 -13.66 -17.77
N ALA A 48 -8.45 -13.25 -16.75
CA ALA A 48 -9.65 -13.91 -16.28
C ALA A 48 -10.68 -12.87 -15.79
N PRO A 49 -12.00 -13.17 -15.87
CA PRO A 49 -13.02 -12.30 -15.28
C PRO A 49 -12.89 -12.27 -13.76
N LEU A 50 -13.07 -11.08 -13.18
CA LEU A 50 -13.02 -10.87 -11.74
C LEU A 50 -14.24 -11.49 -11.04
N ASP A 51 -14.02 -12.05 -9.85
CA ASP A 51 -15.09 -12.44 -8.94
C ASP A 51 -15.55 -11.23 -8.10
N GLU A 52 -16.86 -10.97 -8.03
CA GLU A 52 -17.43 -9.86 -7.27
C GLU A 52 -17.08 -9.94 -5.77
N ASP A 53 -16.92 -11.16 -5.24
CA ASP A 53 -16.55 -11.38 -3.83
C ASP A 53 -15.17 -10.79 -3.50
N ALA A 54 -14.25 -10.74 -4.48
CA ALA A 54 -12.91 -10.17 -4.28
C ALA A 54 -12.94 -8.66 -3.98
N ILE A 55 -13.85 -7.92 -4.64
CA ILE A 55 -14.03 -6.48 -4.41
C ILE A 55 -14.64 -6.23 -3.04
N GLY A 56 -15.66 -7.00 -2.66
CA GLY A 56 -16.29 -6.91 -1.34
C GLY A 56 -15.29 -7.13 -0.20
N VAL A 57 -14.50 -8.21 -0.29
CA VAL A 57 -13.46 -8.52 0.71
C VAL A 57 -12.43 -7.41 0.82
N LEU A 58 -11.94 -6.86 -0.30
CA LEU A 58 -10.98 -5.75 -0.25
C LEU A 58 -11.59 -4.46 0.28
N ALA A 59 -12.87 -4.18 0.02
CA ALA A 59 -13.56 -3.04 0.59
C ALA A 59 -13.62 -3.13 2.12
N ASP A 60 -13.96 -4.31 2.66
CA ASP A 60 -13.98 -4.57 4.11
C ASP A 60 -12.60 -4.41 4.74
N ILE A 61 -11.56 -5.00 4.12
CA ILE A 61 -10.17 -4.85 4.58
C ILE A 61 -9.73 -3.39 4.54
N THR A 62 -10.11 -2.65 3.48
CA THR A 62 -9.77 -1.23 3.32
C THR A 62 -10.41 -0.37 4.40
N ALA A 63 -11.69 -0.59 4.69
CA ALA A 63 -12.40 0.11 5.75
C ALA A 63 -11.78 -0.18 7.13
N ALA A 64 -11.46 -1.45 7.42
CA ALA A 64 -10.81 -1.85 8.65
C ALA A 64 -9.40 -1.23 8.78
N ALA A 65 -8.62 -1.23 7.69
CA ALA A 65 -7.28 -0.63 7.65
C ALA A 65 -7.32 0.89 7.85
N ALA A 66 -8.32 1.58 7.27
CA ALA A 66 -8.51 3.01 7.48
C ALA A 66 -8.82 3.33 8.95
N ALA A 67 -9.77 2.61 9.56
CA ALA A 67 -10.11 2.77 10.97
C ALA A 67 -8.90 2.48 11.89
N GLN A 68 -8.15 1.40 11.63
CA GLN A 68 -6.96 1.07 12.39
C GLN A 68 -5.85 2.12 12.23
N THR A 69 -5.70 2.71 11.03
CA THR A 69 -4.73 3.78 10.81
C THR A 69 -5.04 5.00 11.68
N VAL A 70 -6.31 5.41 11.76
CA VAL A 70 -6.73 6.53 12.63
C VAL A 70 -6.39 6.24 14.09
N LEU A 71 -6.72 5.04 14.58
CA LEU A 71 -6.41 4.65 15.96
C LEU A 71 -4.91 4.67 16.27
N LEU A 72 -4.08 4.18 15.33
CA LEU A 72 -2.62 4.23 15.47
C LEU A 72 -2.10 5.67 15.46
N VAL A 73 -2.68 6.56 14.65
CA VAL A 73 -2.33 8.00 14.65
C VAL A 73 -2.67 8.65 15.98
N GLU A 74 -3.88 8.42 16.51
CA GLU A 74 -4.31 8.96 17.80
C GLU A 74 -3.41 8.45 18.93
N GLN A 75 -3.19 7.13 19.00
CA GLN A 75 -2.30 6.52 19.99
C GLN A 75 -0.86 7.06 19.88
N ALA A 76 -0.34 7.21 18.66
CA ALA A 76 1.01 7.73 18.43
C ALA A 76 1.14 9.19 18.84
N ALA A 77 0.11 10.01 18.60
CA ALA A 77 0.09 11.41 19.01
C ALA A 77 0.10 11.55 20.55
N GLU A 78 -0.55 10.62 21.27
CA GLU A 78 -0.60 10.61 22.72
C GLU A 78 0.67 10.03 23.38
N THR A 79 1.19 8.94 22.83
CA THR A 79 2.25 8.12 23.48
C THR A 79 3.63 8.29 22.87
N GLY A 80 3.72 8.81 21.64
CA GLY A 80 4.94 8.82 20.84
C GLY A 80 5.36 7.43 20.33
N GLN A 81 4.49 6.42 20.43
CA GLN A 81 4.82 5.03 20.09
C GLN A 81 3.79 4.39 19.16
N ILE A 82 4.28 3.60 18.21
CA ILE A 82 3.49 2.74 17.32
C ILE A 82 4.03 1.32 17.46
N LEU A 83 3.19 0.37 17.87
CA LEU A 83 3.54 -1.05 17.90
C LEU A 83 2.93 -1.75 16.69
N THR A 84 3.67 -2.66 16.06
CA THR A 84 3.17 -3.55 15.01
C THR A 84 3.85 -4.92 15.10
N PHE A 85 3.44 -5.87 14.26
CA PHE A 85 3.74 -7.29 14.45
C PHE A 85 4.28 -7.95 13.17
N THR A 86 5.09 -8.99 13.34
CA THR A 86 5.47 -9.87 12.23
C THR A 86 4.36 -10.87 11.90
N GLU A 87 3.71 -11.41 12.93
CA GLU A 87 2.75 -12.51 12.84
C GLU A 87 1.29 -12.04 12.77
N ASP A 88 0.49 -12.77 11.99
CA ASP A 88 -0.94 -12.53 11.84
C ASP A 88 -1.68 -12.76 13.17
N LEU A 89 -1.31 -13.80 13.93
CA LEU A 89 -1.94 -14.11 15.22
C LEU A 89 -1.78 -12.98 16.26
N ASP A 90 -0.61 -12.34 16.31
CA ASP A 90 -0.38 -11.22 17.22
C ASP A 90 -1.19 -9.99 16.77
N THR A 91 -1.34 -9.81 15.45
CA THR A 91 -2.17 -8.73 14.88
C THR A 91 -3.64 -8.92 15.21
N VAL A 92 -4.14 -10.14 15.04
CA VAL A 92 -5.51 -10.55 15.40
C VAL A 92 -5.77 -10.25 16.89
N ALA A 93 -4.87 -10.72 17.77
CA ALA A 93 -5.00 -10.49 19.21
C ALA A 93 -4.94 -9.00 19.58
N ALA A 94 -4.01 -8.24 19.02
CA ALA A 94 -3.82 -6.82 19.34
C ALA A 94 -4.94 -5.92 18.79
N THR A 95 -5.54 -6.29 17.66
CA THR A 95 -6.60 -5.50 17.03
C THR A 95 -8.00 -5.94 17.44
N GLY A 96 -8.14 -6.99 18.25
CA GLY A 96 -9.44 -7.57 18.61
C GLY A 96 -10.18 -8.08 17.37
N ASP A 97 -9.47 -8.86 16.55
CA ASP A 97 -9.94 -9.47 15.29
C ASP A 97 -10.29 -8.47 14.16
N ARG A 98 -10.13 -7.16 14.38
CA ARG A 98 -10.41 -6.15 13.33
C ARG A 98 -9.53 -6.31 12.11
N LEU A 99 -8.27 -6.68 12.30
CA LEU A 99 -7.34 -7.02 11.21
C LEU A 99 -6.85 -8.45 11.37
N GLN A 100 -6.88 -9.18 10.26
CA GLN A 100 -6.45 -10.58 10.19
C GLN A 100 -5.01 -10.74 9.70
N LEU A 101 -4.46 -9.70 9.05
CA LEU A 101 -3.16 -9.76 8.40
C LEU A 101 -2.19 -8.75 9.01
N ALA A 102 -1.02 -9.22 9.40
CA ALA A 102 0.07 -8.39 9.88
C ALA A 102 0.61 -7.48 8.77
N SER A 103 0.54 -7.90 7.51
CA SER A 103 0.90 -7.06 6.35
C SER A 103 0.05 -5.79 6.30
N VAL A 104 -1.26 -5.92 6.50
CA VAL A 104 -2.20 -4.78 6.56
C VAL A 104 -1.90 -3.89 7.76
N HIS A 105 -1.71 -4.47 8.94
CA HIS A 105 -1.41 -3.69 10.15
C HIS A 105 -0.08 -2.90 10.03
N ARG A 106 0.95 -3.48 9.40
CA ARG A 106 2.20 -2.76 9.13
C ARG A 106 2.02 -1.60 8.15
N VAL A 107 1.13 -1.72 7.16
CA VAL A 107 0.77 -0.57 6.30
C VAL A 107 0.09 0.52 7.10
N CYS A 108 -0.85 0.17 7.99
CA CYS A 108 -1.48 1.13 8.91
C CYS A 108 -0.44 1.83 9.80
N ALA A 109 0.50 1.06 10.37
CA ALA A 109 1.60 1.59 11.18
C ALA A 109 2.51 2.54 10.39
N GLY A 110 2.81 2.21 9.13
CA GLY A 110 3.61 3.07 8.25
C GLY A 110 2.91 4.39 7.94
N ARG A 111 1.62 4.33 7.61
CA ARG A 111 0.80 5.53 7.40
C ARG A 111 0.69 6.38 8.66
N ALA A 112 0.55 5.76 9.83
CA ALA A 112 0.54 6.45 11.11
C ALA A 112 1.89 7.13 11.41
N ALA A 113 3.02 6.46 11.12
CA ALA A 113 4.35 7.03 11.28
C ALA A 113 4.60 8.23 10.34
N ILE A 114 4.03 8.20 9.13
CA ILE A 114 4.07 9.35 8.20
C ILE A 114 3.24 10.52 8.75
N ALA A 115 2.09 10.25 9.34
CA ALA A 115 1.22 11.27 9.92
C ALA A 115 1.74 11.84 11.25
N VAL A 116 2.49 11.05 12.03
CA VAL A 116 3.10 11.44 13.30
C VAL A 116 4.62 11.16 13.24
N PRO A 117 5.41 12.01 12.53
CA PRO A 117 6.83 11.73 12.27
C PRO A 117 7.72 11.65 13.50
N SER A 118 7.27 12.16 14.65
CA SER A 118 7.98 12.09 15.92
C SER A 118 7.79 10.75 16.66
N ALA A 119 6.86 9.90 16.22
CA ALA A 119 6.60 8.63 16.87
C ALA A 119 7.62 7.55 16.48
N SER A 120 8.07 6.77 17.45
CA SER A 120 8.89 5.59 17.21
C SER A 120 8.01 4.41 16.80
N VAL A 121 8.47 3.61 15.83
CA VAL A 121 7.76 2.39 15.39
C VAL A 121 8.52 1.16 15.87
N THR A 122 7.85 0.31 16.63
CA THR A 122 8.36 -0.97 17.13
C THR A 122 7.71 -2.13 16.37
N LEU A 123 8.54 -3.00 15.81
CA LEU A 123 8.12 -4.28 15.25
C LEU A 123 8.38 -5.38 16.28
N ARG A 124 7.32 -6.02 16.77
CA ARG A 124 7.43 -7.21 17.60
C ARG A 124 7.47 -8.46 16.74
N ASP A 125 8.49 -9.29 16.92
CA ASP A 125 8.62 -10.56 16.23
C ASP A 125 7.90 -11.71 16.93
N ALA A 126 7.88 -12.89 16.29
CA ALA A 126 7.24 -14.09 16.81
C ALA A 126 7.83 -14.61 18.15
N ALA A 127 9.07 -14.23 18.48
CA ALA A 127 9.69 -14.54 19.76
C ALA A 127 9.33 -13.52 20.85
N GLY A 128 8.58 -12.46 20.49
CA GLY A 128 8.24 -11.34 21.35
C GLY A 128 9.35 -10.30 21.45
N GLU A 129 10.37 -10.35 20.60
CA GLU A 129 11.46 -9.37 20.60
C GLU A 129 11.04 -8.11 19.85
N ASP A 130 11.32 -6.96 20.45
CA ASP A 130 11.02 -5.64 19.90
C ASP A 130 12.21 -5.16 19.06
N ARG A 131 11.93 -4.79 17.80
CA ARG A 131 12.89 -4.27 16.82
C ARG A 131 12.45 -2.92 16.28
N ASP A 132 13.38 -2.18 15.67
CA ASP A 132 13.01 -0.99 14.91
C ASP A 132 12.15 -1.40 13.70
N GLY A 133 10.95 -0.82 13.61
CA GLY A 133 9.98 -1.12 12.57
C GLY A 133 9.75 0.01 11.58
N TRP A 134 10.39 1.18 11.75
CA TRP A 134 10.03 2.40 11.03
C TRP A 134 10.26 2.24 9.53
N THR A 135 11.47 1.86 9.13
CA THR A 135 11.82 1.72 7.71
C THR A 135 10.95 0.69 7.01
N MET A 136 10.66 -0.44 7.67
CA MET A 136 9.78 -1.45 7.10
C MET A 136 8.37 -0.89 6.84
N CYS A 137 7.77 -0.30 7.86
CA CYS A 137 6.38 0.13 7.79
C CYS A 137 6.20 1.28 6.78
N VAL A 138 7.11 2.26 6.79
CA VAL A 138 7.06 3.38 5.82
C VAL A 138 7.34 2.89 4.40
N ALA A 139 8.31 2.00 4.20
CA ALA A 139 8.59 1.44 2.88
C ALA A 139 7.37 0.73 2.29
N ILE A 140 6.73 -0.18 3.04
CA ILE A 140 5.55 -0.89 2.52
C ILE A 140 4.34 0.04 2.33
N ALA A 141 4.16 1.06 3.18
CA ALA A 141 3.10 2.05 3.02
C ALA A 141 3.27 2.88 1.72
N CYS A 142 4.50 2.98 1.24
CA CYS A 142 4.87 3.59 -0.04
C CYS A 142 4.99 2.57 -1.19
N GLY A 143 4.70 1.29 -0.99
CA GLY A 143 4.82 0.26 -2.04
C GLY A 143 6.24 -0.21 -2.34
N LEU A 144 7.20 0.09 -1.46
CA LEU A 144 8.60 -0.30 -1.58
C LEU A 144 8.85 -1.66 -0.90
N GLY A 145 8.69 -2.74 -1.65
CA GLY A 145 9.10 -4.08 -1.21
C GLY A 145 10.63 -4.29 -1.25
N HIS A 146 11.10 -5.48 -0.82
CA HIS A 146 12.53 -5.85 -0.86
C HIS A 146 13.21 -5.59 -2.21
N SER A 147 12.51 -5.93 -3.31
CA SER A 147 12.99 -5.72 -4.68
C SER A 147 13.23 -4.25 -4.99
N GLN A 148 12.35 -3.37 -4.53
CA GLN A 148 12.44 -1.95 -4.82
C GLN A 148 13.43 -1.26 -3.90
N MET A 149 13.47 -1.61 -2.61
CA MET A 149 14.50 -1.12 -1.68
C MET A 149 15.91 -1.39 -2.19
N HIS A 150 16.18 -2.60 -2.72
CA HIS A 150 17.53 -2.90 -3.21
C HIS A 150 17.88 -2.14 -4.50
N LYS A 151 16.93 -1.95 -5.41
CA LYS A 151 17.16 -1.23 -6.67
C LYS A 151 17.32 0.26 -6.42
N TRP A 152 16.45 0.81 -5.59
CA TRP A 152 16.39 2.23 -5.29
C TRP A 152 17.66 2.72 -4.60
N PHE A 153 18.03 2.07 -3.50
CA PHE A 153 19.19 2.47 -2.71
C PHE A 153 20.51 1.90 -3.22
N ASP A 154 20.49 1.17 -4.35
CA ASP A 154 21.64 0.46 -4.93
C ASP A 154 22.44 -0.35 -3.89
N VAL A 155 21.72 -1.19 -3.14
CA VAL A 155 22.31 -2.04 -2.09
C VAL A 155 22.09 -3.54 -2.37
N PRO A 156 22.94 -4.43 -1.82
CA PRO A 156 22.68 -5.86 -1.91
C PRO A 156 21.33 -6.24 -1.30
N ARG A 157 20.58 -7.14 -1.95
CA ARG A 157 19.27 -7.63 -1.48
C ARG A 157 19.24 -8.03 0.00
N ARG A 158 20.31 -8.70 0.46
CA ARG A 158 20.44 -9.13 1.86
C ARG A 158 20.57 -7.96 2.84
N VAL A 159 21.13 -6.83 2.41
CA VAL A 159 21.20 -5.61 3.22
C VAL A 159 19.82 -5.00 3.34
N ALA A 160 19.12 -4.79 2.22
CA ALA A 160 17.74 -4.29 2.21
C ALA A 160 16.81 -5.17 3.06
N GLN A 161 16.92 -6.50 2.95
CA GLN A 161 16.17 -7.44 3.77
C GLN A 161 16.41 -7.22 5.27
N ARG A 162 17.67 -7.11 5.70
CA ARG A 162 18.02 -6.91 7.12
C ARG A 162 17.51 -5.60 7.70
N TRP A 163 17.43 -4.55 6.87
CA TRP A 163 16.77 -3.31 7.26
C TRP A 163 15.26 -3.49 7.43
N LEU A 164 14.62 -4.14 6.46
CA LEU A 164 13.16 -4.35 6.49
C LEU A 164 12.71 -5.33 7.59
N VAL A 165 13.58 -6.20 8.11
CA VAL A 165 13.26 -7.06 9.27
C VAL A 165 13.78 -6.51 10.60
N GLY A 166 14.30 -5.28 10.62
CA GLY A 166 14.83 -4.62 11.82
C GLY A 166 16.08 -5.29 12.42
N GLU A 167 16.75 -6.19 11.69
CA GLU A 167 17.96 -6.89 12.15
C GLU A 167 19.21 -6.00 12.12
N ARG A 168 19.17 -4.91 11.34
CA ARG A 168 20.26 -3.94 11.25
C ARG A 168 19.72 -2.52 11.27
N PRO A 169 20.44 -1.59 11.92
CA PRO A 169 20.10 -0.18 11.85
C PRO A 169 20.16 0.29 10.40
N VAL A 170 19.20 1.14 10.06
CA VAL A 170 19.11 1.77 8.75
C VAL A 170 19.96 3.04 8.77
N PRO A 171 20.83 3.26 7.78
CA PRO A 171 21.60 4.49 7.70
C PRO A 171 20.69 5.72 7.66
N GLU A 172 21.07 6.79 8.34
CA GLU A 172 20.28 8.03 8.41
C GLU A 172 19.93 8.59 7.02
N GLY A 173 20.87 8.55 6.06
CA GLY A 173 20.61 8.97 4.68
C GLY A 173 19.48 8.18 4.00
N VAL A 174 19.41 6.86 4.24
CA VAL A 174 18.35 5.98 3.71
C VAL A 174 17.01 6.31 4.38
N ALA A 175 17.01 6.55 5.69
CA ALA A 175 15.80 6.94 6.40
C ALA A 175 15.26 8.31 5.94
N ASN A 176 16.13 9.30 5.76
CA ASN A 176 15.79 10.63 5.27
C ASN A 176 15.23 10.60 3.84
N GLU A 177 15.85 9.80 2.96
CA GLU A 177 15.36 9.63 1.60
C GLU A 177 14.02 8.89 1.56
N LEU A 178 13.82 7.85 2.39
CA LEU A 178 12.52 7.20 2.50
C LEU A 178 11.43 8.16 3.03
N ALA A 179 11.76 9.07 3.95
CA ALA A 179 10.86 10.12 4.38
C ALA A 179 10.51 11.10 3.24
N ALA A 180 11.48 11.43 2.39
CA ALA A 180 11.24 12.25 1.19
C ALA A 180 10.31 11.55 0.18
N ILE A 181 10.49 10.24 -0.04
CA ILE A 181 9.58 9.43 -0.87
C ILE A 181 8.17 9.43 -0.28
N ALA A 182 8.04 9.26 1.04
CA ALA A 182 6.73 9.29 1.69
C ALA A 182 6.03 10.65 1.56
N ALA A 183 6.78 11.75 1.64
CA ALA A 183 6.27 13.09 1.39
C ALA A 183 5.85 13.27 -0.07
N ALA A 184 6.66 12.85 -1.03
CA ALA A 184 6.34 12.90 -2.46
C ALA A 184 5.10 12.06 -2.80
N ALA A 185 4.99 10.85 -2.24
CA ALA A 185 3.82 9.99 -2.41
C ALA A 185 2.55 10.65 -1.85
N ARG A 186 2.64 11.41 -0.75
CA ARG A 186 1.51 12.19 -0.22
C ARG A 186 1.11 13.31 -1.17
N THR A 187 2.06 14.10 -1.66
CA THR A 187 1.79 15.13 -2.69
C THR A 187 1.12 14.52 -3.92
N HIS A 188 1.59 13.35 -4.37
CA HIS A 188 1.00 12.67 -5.51
C HIS A 188 -0.45 12.19 -5.25
N VAL A 189 -0.79 11.79 -4.01
CA VAL A 189 -2.20 11.53 -3.65
C VAL A 189 -3.05 12.79 -3.79
N ASP A 190 -2.55 13.93 -3.29
CA ASP A 190 -3.25 15.21 -3.35
C ASP A 190 -3.43 15.67 -4.81
N ASP A 191 -2.39 15.53 -5.65
CA ASP A 191 -2.40 15.85 -7.08
C ASP A 191 -3.41 15.00 -7.85
N LEU A 192 -3.45 13.68 -7.59
CA LEU A 192 -4.42 12.77 -8.20
C LEU A 192 -5.84 13.10 -7.75
N THR A 193 -6.04 13.40 -6.47
CA THR A 193 -7.36 13.76 -5.93
C THR A 193 -7.89 15.04 -6.56
N ALA A 194 -7.03 16.05 -6.76
CA ALA A 194 -7.40 17.32 -7.38
C ALA A 194 -7.82 17.19 -8.86
N GLN A 195 -7.47 16.10 -9.53
CA GLN A 195 -7.80 15.83 -10.93
C GLN A 195 -9.11 15.05 -11.11
N ILE A 196 -9.74 14.59 -10.03
CA ILE A 196 -10.98 13.81 -10.09
C ILE A 196 -12.15 14.73 -10.44
N ASP A 197 -12.83 14.46 -11.55
CA ASP A 197 -14.08 15.14 -11.94
C ASP A 197 -15.23 14.68 -11.02
N PRO A 198 -15.89 15.57 -10.27
CA PRO A 198 -17.02 15.20 -9.41
C PRO A 198 -18.21 14.59 -10.17
N GLU A 199 -18.38 14.92 -11.45
CA GLU A 199 -19.50 14.42 -12.28
C GLU A 199 -19.17 13.08 -12.96
N ASP A 200 -17.89 12.74 -13.09
CA ASP A 200 -17.41 11.43 -13.55
C ASP A 200 -16.13 11.04 -12.80
N PRO A 201 -16.25 10.56 -11.55
CA PRO A 201 -15.10 10.41 -10.67
C PRO A 201 -14.25 9.21 -11.10
N VAL A 202 -13.20 9.50 -11.88
CA VAL A 202 -12.23 8.53 -12.38
C VAL A 202 -10.83 8.93 -11.93
N VAL A 203 -10.09 7.97 -11.39
CA VAL A 203 -8.65 8.07 -11.16
C VAL A 203 -7.93 7.21 -12.19
N TRP A 204 -7.19 7.86 -13.07
CA TRP A 204 -6.37 7.19 -14.09
C TRP A 204 -5.10 6.62 -13.48
N VAL A 205 -4.79 5.37 -13.85
CA VAL A 205 -3.71 4.58 -13.28
C VAL A 205 -2.73 4.15 -14.37
N CYS A 206 -1.44 4.35 -14.16
CA CYS A 206 -0.40 3.74 -15.00
C CYS A 206 -0.37 2.21 -14.79
N ALA A 207 -0.37 1.48 -15.91
CA ALA A 207 -0.07 0.06 -15.96
C ALA A 207 1.44 -0.21 -16.16
N THR A 208 2.20 0.75 -16.70
CA THR A 208 3.64 0.61 -17.00
C THR A 208 4.46 1.81 -16.54
N GLU A 209 5.77 1.61 -16.36
CA GLU A 209 6.72 2.70 -16.07
C GLU A 209 6.75 3.73 -17.22
N GLU A 210 6.67 3.30 -18.48
CA GLU A 210 6.60 4.19 -19.65
C GLU A 210 5.39 5.13 -19.60
N GLN A 211 4.20 4.62 -19.23
CA GLN A 211 3.02 5.47 -19.07
C GLN A 211 3.22 6.50 -17.95
N MET A 212 3.93 6.12 -16.88
CA MET A 212 4.22 7.00 -15.76
C MET A 212 5.17 8.12 -16.16
N GLU A 213 6.23 7.80 -16.92
CA GLU A 213 7.17 8.78 -17.47
C GLU A 213 6.49 9.80 -18.41
N GLN A 214 5.53 9.35 -19.21
CA GLN A 214 4.82 10.19 -20.17
C GLN A 214 3.75 11.07 -19.53
N THR A 215 3.02 10.54 -18.54
CA THR A 215 1.82 11.18 -17.99
C THR A 215 2.13 12.01 -16.74
N TRP A 216 3.11 11.59 -15.95
CA TRP A 216 3.53 12.28 -14.73
C TRP A 216 5.07 12.44 -14.67
N PRO A 217 5.65 13.25 -15.57
CA PRO A 217 7.10 13.42 -15.66
C PRO A 217 7.71 14.04 -14.38
N GLU A 218 6.94 14.82 -13.64
CA GLU A 218 7.34 15.38 -12.33
C GLU A 218 7.48 14.32 -11.22
N HIS A 219 6.92 13.12 -11.43
CA HIS A 219 6.90 12.02 -10.47
C HIS A 219 7.62 10.78 -10.98
N THR A 220 8.43 10.86 -12.06
CA THR A 220 9.16 9.71 -12.64
C THR A 220 10.05 8.99 -11.65
N ASP A 221 10.50 9.71 -10.61
CA ASP A 221 11.30 9.10 -9.58
C ASP A 221 10.46 8.09 -8.81
N LEU A 222 9.17 8.29 -8.55
CA LEU A 222 8.36 7.33 -7.81
C LEU A 222 8.21 5.98 -8.56
N PRO A 223 8.31 4.83 -7.87
CA PRO A 223 8.02 3.55 -8.49
C PRO A 223 6.56 3.44 -8.94
N LEU A 224 6.32 2.68 -10.02
CA LEU A 224 4.97 2.38 -10.52
C LEU A 224 4.02 1.86 -9.42
N THR A 225 4.50 0.98 -8.54
CA THR A 225 3.71 0.47 -7.41
C THR A 225 3.29 1.59 -6.46
N THR A 226 4.15 2.57 -6.23
CA THR A 226 3.82 3.75 -5.40
C THR A 226 2.72 4.57 -6.06
N HIS A 227 2.80 4.82 -7.37
CA HIS A 227 1.71 5.46 -8.12
C HIS A 227 0.38 4.70 -7.96
N GLN A 228 0.38 3.38 -8.11
CA GLN A 228 -0.82 2.54 -7.97
C GLN A 228 -1.44 2.64 -6.56
N ILE A 229 -0.61 2.67 -5.52
CA ILE A 229 -1.06 2.90 -4.13
C ILE A 229 -1.63 4.31 -3.96
N CYS A 230 -0.95 5.33 -4.51
CA CYS A 230 -1.43 6.71 -4.45
C CYS A 230 -2.78 6.87 -5.14
N ALA A 231 -2.97 6.24 -6.30
CA ALA A 231 -4.24 6.25 -7.02
C ALA A 231 -5.38 5.64 -6.18
N ALA A 232 -5.17 4.47 -5.57
CA ALA A 232 -6.18 3.88 -4.69
C ALA A 232 -6.51 4.76 -3.48
N ARG A 233 -5.51 5.43 -2.91
CA ARG A 233 -5.71 6.36 -1.80
C ARG A 233 -6.48 7.62 -2.22
N ALA A 234 -6.22 8.15 -3.41
CA ALA A 234 -6.96 9.28 -3.97
C ALA A 234 -8.43 8.90 -4.22
N ALA A 235 -8.66 7.73 -4.84
CA ALA A 235 -10.00 7.20 -5.08
C ALA A 235 -10.79 6.99 -3.78
N ALA A 236 -10.15 6.44 -2.73
CA ALA A 236 -10.80 6.24 -1.43
C ALA A 236 -11.25 7.54 -0.74
N GLY A 237 -10.72 8.69 -1.15
CA GLY A 237 -11.11 10.01 -0.63
C GLY A 237 -12.33 10.63 -1.33
N VAL A 238 -12.81 10.06 -2.43
CA VAL A 238 -13.89 10.60 -3.26
C VAL A 238 -14.97 9.54 -3.48
N ASP A 239 -16.20 9.85 -3.04
CA ASP A 239 -17.32 8.93 -3.16
C ASP A 239 -17.62 8.60 -4.64
N GLY A 240 -17.85 7.31 -4.91
CA GLY A 240 -18.09 6.81 -6.27
C GLY A 240 -16.86 6.79 -7.18
N ALA A 241 -15.66 7.15 -6.72
CA ALA A 241 -14.47 7.17 -7.57
C ALA A 241 -14.04 5.78 -8.05
N ARG A 242 -13.72 5.69 -9.34
CA ARG A 242 -13.33 4.45 -10.02
C ARG A 242 -11.86 4.50 -10.40
N LEU A 243 -11.15 3.39 -10.20
CA LEU A 243 -9.77 3.22 -10.63
C LEU A 243 -9.76 2.61 -12.03
N VAL A 244 -9.01 3.22 -12.95
CA VAL A 244 -9.00 2.80 -14.35
C VAL A 244 -7.58 2.88 -14.90
N TYR A 245 -7.11 1.82 -15.54
CA TYR A 245 -5.83 1.90 -16.26
C TYR A 245 -5.90 2.89 -17.43
N LEU A 246 -4.81 3.64 -17.61
CA LEU A 246 -4.59 4.40 -18.82
C LEU A 246 -4.62 3.46 -20.04
N PRO A 247 -5.27 3.88 -21.15
CA PRO A 247 -5.24 3.13 -22.38
C PRO A 247 -3.79 2.96 -22.87
N GLY A 248 -3.51 1.79 -23.45
CA GLY A 248 -2.22 1.47 -24.07
C GLY A 248 -2.10 1.96 -25.50
#